data_AF-A0A6V7IVW0-F1
#
_entry.id   AF-A0A6V7IVW0-F1
#
_cell.length_a   1.000
_cell.length_b   1.000
_cell.length_c   1.000
_cell.angle_alpha   90.00
_cell.angle_beta   90.00
_cell.angle_gamma   90.00
#
_symmetry.space_group_name_H-M   'P 1'
#
loop_
_entity.id
_entity.type
_entity.pdbx_description
1 polymer ?
#
loop_
_entity_poly.entity_id
_entity_poly.type
_entity_poly.pdbx_seq_one_letter_code
_entity_poly.pdbx_strand_id
1 'polypeptide(L)' 'YSTPVIKYDRHGYKPRERALILTAKAVYILDTCKPFKLKHRLSYSSIQEIVVTGESDDLMIIRIPPELKKDK' A
#
# COMPACT_ATOMS: atom_id res chain seq x y z
N TYR A 1 3.13 11.42 8.25
CA TYR A 1 2.43 11.89 7.04
C TYR A 1 1.29 10.93 6.73
N SER A 2 0.14 11.40 6.24
CA SER A 2 -0.99 10.55 5.91
C SER A 2 -1.76 11.12 4.72
N THR A 3 -2.20 10.24 3.81
CA THR A 3 -2.97 10.64 2.62
C THR A 3 -3.98 9.55 2.24
N PRO A 4 -5.18 9.90 1.70
CA PRO A 4 -6.02 8.93 1.03
C PRO A 4 -5.33 8.41 -0.24
N VAL A 5 -5.56 7.15 -0.58
CA VAL A 5 -5.02 6.49 -1.78
C VAL A 5 -6.03 5.50 -2.34
N ILE A 6 -5.91 5.18 -3.63
CA ILE A 6 -6.63 4.08 -4.27
C ILE A 6 -5.68 2.90 -4.41
N LYS A 7 -6.01 1.79 -3.76
CA LYS A 7 -5.26 0.53 -3.86
C LYS A 7 -5.89 -0.35 -4.92
N TYR A 8 -5.09 -0.79 -5.89
CA TYR A 8 -5.51 -1.74 -6.92
C TYR A 8 -5.21 -3.20 -6.54
N ASP A 9 -6.14 -4.09 -6.84
CA ASP A 9 -5.94 -5.54 -6.67
C ASP A 9 -5.05 -6.15 -7.74
N ARG A 10 -4.22 -7.13 -7.35
CA ARG A 10 -3.39 -7.89 -8.30
C ARG A 10 -4.23 -8.64 -9.34
N HIS A 11 -5.44 -9.06 -8.96
CA HIS A 11 -6.36 -9.76 -9.84
C HIS A 11 -7.50 -8.81 -10.24
N GLY A 12 -7.49 -8.38 -11.50
CA GLY A 12 -8.55 -7.56 -12.08
C GLY A 12 -8.53 -6.08 -11.69
N TYR A 13 -7.46 -5.59 -11.03
CA TYR A 13 -7.24 -4.15 -10.75
C TYR A 13 -8.46 -3.42 -10.19
N LYS A 14 -9.23 -4.08 -9.30
CA LYS A 14 -10.39 -3.44 -8.68
C LYS A 14 -9.91 -2.33 -7.75
N PRO A 15 -10.39 -1.08 -7.92
CA PRO A 15 -10.00 0.04 -7.08
C PRO A 15 -10.61 -0.14 -5.68
N ARG A 16 -9.82 0.16 -4.65
CA ARG A 16 -10.30 0.21 -3.26
C ARG A 16 -9.74 1.43 -2.56
N GLU A 17 -10.61 2.22 -1.97
CA GLU A 17 -10.21 3.36 -1.14
C GLU A 17 -9.47 2.89 0.10
N ARG A 18 -8.31 3.47 0.35
CA ARG A 18 -7.47 3.19 1.52
C ARG A 18 -6.90 4.49 2.06
N ALA A 19 -6.47 4.47 3.30
CA ALA A 19 -5.61 5.50 3.86
C ALA A 19 -4.19 4.96 3.98
N LEU A 20 -3.22 5.69 3.43
CA LEU A 20 -1.80 5.43 3.59
C LEU A 20 -1.25 6.32 4.69
N ILE A 21 -0.65 5.72 5.71
CA ILE A 21 -0.03 6.42 6.83
C ILE A 21 1.43 6.04 6.92
N LEU A 22 2.29 7.06 6.86
CA LEU A 22 3.73 6.96 7.08
C LEU A 22 4.04 7.35 8.52
N THR A 23 4.65 6.43 9.24
CA THR A 23 5.23 6.65 10.57
C THR A 23 6.75 6.47 10.53
N ALA A 24 7.45 6.74 11.63
CA ALA A 24 8.90 6.51 11.70
C ALA A 24 9.30 5.03 11.55
N LYS A 25 8.40 4.06 11.77
CA LYS A 25 8.73 2.62 11.82
C LYS A 25 8.27 1.84 10.60
N ALA A 26 7.14 2.22 10.02
CA ALA A 26 6.47 1.45 8.99
C ALA A 26 5.43 2.29 8.23
N VAL A 27 5.05 1.78 7.06
CA VAL A 27 3.88 2.20 6.28
C VAL A 27 2.66 1.38 6.70
N TYR A 28 1.54 2.05 6.93
CA TYR A 28 0.28 1.43 7.33
C TYR A 28 -0.77 1.70 6.26
N ILE A 29 -1.47 0.66 5.83
CA ILE A 29 -2.59 0.74 4.90
C ILE A 29 -3.87 0.38 5.66
N LEU A 30 -4.74 1.36 5.79
CA LEU A 30 -6.03 1.24 6.48
C LEU A 30 -7.18 1.21 5.48
N ASP A 31 -8.22 0.46 5.82
CA ASP A 31 -9.50 0.46 5.09
C ASP A 31 -10.34 1.66 5.54
N THR A 32 -10.72 2.54 4.62
CA THR A 32 -11.55 3.72 4.90
C THR A 32 -13.05 3.40 4.94
N CYS A 33 -13.49 2.29 4.32
CA CYS A 33 -14.90 1.91 4.27
C CYS A 33 -15.44 1.27 5.56
N LYS A 34 -14.56 0.96 6.52
CA LYS A 34 -14.84 0.39 7.85
C LYS A 34 -14.08 1.27 8.87
N PRO A 35 -14.31 1.20 10.20
CA PRO A 35 -13.58 2.01 11.18
C PRO A 35 -12.07 1.76 11.12
N PHE A 36 -11.38 2.47 10.21
CA PHE A 36 -9.94 2.46 9.90
C PHE A 36 -9.24 1.12 10.16
N LYS A 37 -9.80 0.02 9.63
CA LYS A 37 -9.28 -1.33 9.90
C LYS A 37 -7.93 -1.52 9.21
N LEU A 38 -6.90 -1.88 9.97
CA LEU A 38 -5.57 -2.18 9.43
C LEU A 38 -5.62 -3.39 8.49
N LYS A 39 -5.20 -3.17 7.23
CA LYS A 39 -5.08 -4.23 6.21
C LYS A 39 -3.64 -4.70 6.08
N HIS A 40 -2.71 -3.76 6.01
CA HIS A 40 -1.29 -4.06 5.88
C HIS A 40 -0.45 -3.12 6.73
N ARG A 41 0.60 -3.69 7.31
CA ARG A 41 1.70 -2.97 7.94
C ARG A 41 2.98 -3.43 7.26
N LEU A 42 3.66 -2.53 6.56
CA LEU A 42 4.89 -2.80 5.83
C LEU A 42 6.03 -2.10 6.56
N SER A 43 6.98 -2.87 7.08
CA SER A 43 8.21 -2.30 7.65
C SER A 43 9.07 -1.76 6.50
N TYR A 44 9.81 -0.68 6.72
CA TYR A 44 10.68 -0.14 5.67
C TYR A 44 11.75 -1.13 5.23
N SER A 45 12.27 -1.94 6.16
CA SER A 45 13.19 -3.05 5.87
C SER A 45 12.59 -4.15 4.97
N SER A 46 11.29 -4.12 4.77
CA SER A 46 10.51 -5.15 4.10
C SER A 46 10.07 -4.73 2.70
N ILE A 47 10.39 -3.50 2.29
CA ILE A 47 10.09 -2.96 0.96
C ILE A 47 11.35 -3.14 0.12
N GLN A 48 11.23 -3.85 -1.00
CA GLN A 48 12.36 -4.09 -1.90
C GLN A 48 12.62 -2.88 -2.77
N GLU A 49 11.56 -2.35 -3.39
CA GLU A 49 11.65 -1.18 -4.26
C GLU A 49 10.31 -0.45 -4.32
N ILE A 50 10.40 0.83 -4.67
CA ILE A 50 9.28 1.69 -5.00
C ILE A 50 9.49 2.11 -6.45
N VAL A 51 8.51 1.82 -7.29
CA VAL A 51 8.53 2.15 -8.72
C VAL A 51 7.46 3.17 -9.00
N VAL A 52 7.85 4.24 -9.68
CA VAL A 52 6.97 5.25 -10.27
C VAL A 52 7.21 5.26 -11.77
N THR A 53 6.19 5.60 -12.54
CA THR A 53 6.38 5.80 -13.99
C THR A 53 6.95 7.21 -14.23
N GLY A 54 7.56 7.41 -15.40
CA GLY A 54 7.97 8.76 -15.84
C GLY A 54 6.81 9.58 -16.40
N GLU A 55 5.62 8.98 -16.48
CA GLU A 55 4.41 9.61 -16.95
C GLU A 55 3.69 10.30 -15.78
N SER A 56 2.91 11.33 -16.05
CA SER A 56 2.11 12.02 -15.02
C SER A 56 0.83 11.26 -14.69
N ASP A 57 0.94 9.98 -14.34
CA ASP A 57 -0.19 9.03 -14.17
C ASP A 57 -0.59 8.76 -12.70
N ASP A 58 0.04 9.47 -11.75
CA ASP A 58 -0.20 9.36 -10.30
C ASP A 58 -0.16 7.91 -9.74
N LEU A 59 0.58 7.01 -10.40
CA LEU A 59 0.69 5.61 -10.01
C LEU A 59 2.03 5.29 -9.36
N MET A 60 1.97 4.53 -8.26
CA MET A 60 3.15 4.01 -7.58
C MET A 60 2.98 2.53 -7.25
N ILE A 61 4.03 1.75 -7.50
CA ILE A 61 4.10 0.31 -7.19
C ILE A 61 5.09 0.11 -6.05
N ILE A 62 4.64 -0.53 -4.97
CA ILE A 62 5.50 -0.95 -3.86
C ILE A 62 5.76 -2.44 -4.01
N ARG A 63 7.01 -2.83 -4.29
CA ARG A 63 7.39 -4.24 -4.32
C ARG A 63 7.82 -4.70 -2.95
N ILE A 64 7.27 -5.85 -2.57
CA ILE A 64 7.56 -6.54 -1.32
C ILE A 64 8.02 -7.96 -1.65
N PRO A 65 8.93 -8.54 -0.84
CA PRO A 65 9.36 -9.92 -0.99
C PRO A 65 8.15 -10.87 -0.98
N PRO A 66 8.17 -11.94 -1.81
CA PRO A 66 7.09 -12.91 -1.88
C PRO A 66 6.84 -13.62 -0.54
N GLU A 67 7.85 -13.71 0.33
CA GLU A 67 7.76 -14.31 1.67
C GLU A 67 6.90 -13.51 2.65
N LEU A 68 6.78 -12.20 2.45
CA LEU A 68 5.95 -11.31 3.28
C LEU A 68 4.50 -11.24 2.82
N LYS A 69 4.19 -11.95 1.74
CA LYS A 69 2.85 -12.20 1.24
C LYS A 69 2.17 -13.21 2.17
N LYS A 70 1.94 -12.82 3.43
CA LYS A 70 1.00 -13.53 4.31
C LYS A 70 -0.40 -13.30 3.75
N ASP A 71 -0.73 -14.05 2.70
CA ASP A 71 -2.11 -14.32 2.32
C ASP A 71 -2.74 -15.01 3.55
N LYS A 72 -3.67 -14.31 4.20
CA LYS A 72 -4.60 -14.85 5.18
C LYS A 72 -5.94 -14.99 4.50
#